data_AF-A0A1H1LE80-F1
#
_entry.id   AF-A0A1H1LE80-F1
#
_cell.length_a   1.000
_cell.length_b   1.000
_cell.length_c   1.000
_cell.angle_alpha   90.00
_cell.angle_beta   90.00
_cell.angle_gamma   90.00
#
_symmetry.space_group_name_H-M   'P 1'
#
loop_
_entity.id
_entity.type
_entity.pdbx_description
1 polymer ?
#
loop_
_entity_poly.entity_id
_entity_poly.type
_entity_poly.pdbx_seq_one_letter_code
_entity_poly.pdbx_strand_id
1 'polypeptide(L)'
;MTTTTAPSTPAGGRSATRRSTRTPQQRRNFFWGLVFTSPAIIGLLWFTAYPVLVSLYYSFTSATMMKPAEWLGLGNYESLLSDSSWWSSLGNTLYYIVVSVPLGIAVALFLAILLNLNVRGQSIYRVIFYLPAIVPLVASAVVWLYVFNPQYGVLNTVLGWFGITGPGWLASPEWAMPALIIFSTWGAGNLMIILLAGLQDVPQDLHDQAKVDGAGVFRRFRHVSLPFLSPHLLFALVTGLIAGFQFFTPVFVLTNGTGGPAGKTLVSGLYLYQNAFQFFKVGYASAIAWVLFIIVGLGTALVFRLVGRRVYYGGA
;
A
#
# COMPACT_ATOMS: atom_id res chain seq x y z
N MET A 1 -27.32 70.49 -12.08
CA MET A 1 -28.20 70.33 -10.91
C MET A 1 -28.64 68.88 -10.85
N THR A 2 -28.34 68.19 -9.73
CA THR A 2 -29.14 67.10 -9.09
C THR A 2 -29.47 65.85 -9.93
N THR A 3 -29.26 64.60 -9.54
CA THR A 3 -28.87 63.98 -8.26
C THR A 3 -28.62 62.49 -8.52
N THR A 4 -27.65 61.95 -7.78
CA THR A 4 -27.33 60.54 -7.53
C THR A 4 -28.55 59.66 -7.19
N THR A 5 -28.60 58.44 -7.75
CA THR A 5 -29.15 57.25 -7.05
C THR A 5 -28.35 56.01 -7.42
N ALA A 6 -27.55 55.53 -6.47
CA ALA A 6 -26.89 54.23 -6.50
C ALA A 6 -27.92 53.10 -6.30
N PRO A 7 -27.72 51.90 -6.89
CA PRO A 7 -28.55 50.75 -6.57
C PRO A 7 -28.15 50.19 -5.20
N SER A 8 -29.13 50.18 -4.29
CA SER A 8 -29.05 49.62 -2.94
C SER A 8 -28.73 48.12 -2.96
N THR A 9 -27.66 47.74 -2.28
CA THR A 9 -27.33 46.35 -1.94
C THR A 9 -28.41 45.75 -1.03
N PRO A 10 -29.01 44.59 -1.35
CA PRO A 10 -29.86 43.91 -0.39
C PRO A 10 -28.99 43.34 0.74
N ALA A 11 -29.27 43.80 1.95
CA ALA A 11 -28.65 43.35 3.19
C ALA A 11 -28.82 41.84 3.38
N GLY A 12 -27.80 41.24 4.00
CA GLY A 12 -27.69 39.80 4.25
C GLY A 12 -28.89 39.19 4.98
N GLY A 13 -29.66 38.40 4.24
CA GLY A 13 -30.56 37.41 4.80
C GLY A 13 -29.74 36.24 5.35
N ARG A 14 -29.65 36.16 6.68
CA ARG A 14 -29.21 34.95 7.39
C ARG A 14 -30.06 33.77 6.91
N SER A 15 -29.51 32.94 6.03
CA SER A 15 -30.09 31.66 5.61
C SER A 15 -30.19 30.75 6.84
N ALA A 16 -31.34 30.77 7.51
CA ALA A 16 -31.72 29.75 8.45
C ALA A 16 -31.61 28.40 7.74
N THR A 17 -30.74 27.52 8.25
CA THR A 17 -30.56 26.15 7.81
C THR A 17 -31.86 25.38 8.03
N ARG A 18 -32.79 25.47 7.05
CA ARG A 18 -33.94 24.60 6.95
C ARG A 18 -33.40 23.17 6.88
N ARG A 19 -33.52 22.42 7.99
CA ARG A 19 -33.37 20.96 7.99
C ARG A 19 -34.37 20.43 6.98
N SER A 20 -33.90 20.12 5.78
CA SER A 20 -34.70 19.50 4.72
C SER A 20 -35.25 18.18 5.25
N THR A 21 -36.53 18.18 5.62
CA THR A 21 -37.24 16.96 5.97
C THR A 21 -37.48 16.20 4.68
N ARG A 22 -36.81 15.04 4.53
CA ARG A 22 -36.93 14.17 3.35
C ARG A 22 -38.41 13.96 2.98
N THR A 23 -38.74 14.18 1.71
CA THR A 23 -40.10 13.98 1.19
C THR A 23 -40.54 12.51 1.32
N PRO A 24 -41.85 12.20 1.35
CA PRO A 24 -42.33 10.82 1.42
C PRO A 24 -41.77 9.92 0.31
N GLN A 25 -41.59 10.48 -0.89
CA GLN A 25 -40.97 9.79 -2.03
C GLN A 25 -39.47 9.54 -1.81
N GLN A 26 -38.73 10.49 -1.24
CA GLN A 26 -37.32 10.29 -0.87
C GLN A 26 -37.17 9.23 0.23
N ARG A 27 -38.10 9.14 1.18
CA ARG A 27 -38.11 8.09 2.21
C ARG A 27 -38.36 6.71 1.61
N ARG A 28 -39.31 6.60 0.67
CA ARG A 28 -39.60 5.35 -0.05
C ARG A 28 -38.41 4.90 -0.91
N ASN A 29 -37.79 5.83 -1.63
CA ASN A 29 -36.60 5.52 -2.44
C ASN A 29 -35.41 5.12 -1.56
N PHE A 30 -35.21 5.75 -0.41
CA PHE A 30 -34.18 5.37 0.55
C PHE A 30 -34.43 3.97 1.14
N PHE A 31 -35.67 3.63 1.46
CA PHE A 31 -36.04 2.29 1.93
C PHE A 31 -35.72 1.22 0.88
N TRP A 32 -36.17 1.40 -0.36
CA TRP A 32 -35.85 0.44 -1.44
C TRP A 32 -34.35 0.39 -1.75
N GLY A 33 -33.66 1.52 -1.71
CA GLY A 33 -32.20 1.55 -1.81
C GLY A 33 -31.52 0.76 -0.69
N LEU A 34 -32.00 0.86 0.55
CA LEU A 34 -31.51 0.03 1.66
C LEU A 34 -31.82 -1.45 1.46
N VAL A 35 -33.02 -1.80 0.97
CA VAL A 35 -33.38 -3.20 0.70
C VAL A 35 -32.46 -3.81 -0.36
N PHE A 36 -32.24 -3.11 -1.49
CA PHE A 36 -31.31 -3.58 -2.53
C PHE A 36 -29.85 -3.64 -2.05
N THR A 37 -29.45 -2.75 -1.15
CA THR A 37 -28.09 -2.75 -0.58
C THR A 37 -27.96 -3.68 0.64
N SER A 38 -29.08 -4.19 1.17
CA SER A 38 -29.09 -4.95 2.43
C SER A 38 -28.26 -6.23 2.38
N PRO A 39 -28.20 -7.03 1.29
CA PRO A 39 -27.34 -8.20 1.26
C PRO A 39 -25.85 -7.83 1.38
N ALA A 40 -25.43 -6.73 0.76
CA ALA A 40 -24.07 -6.22 0.85
C ALA A 40 -23.76 -5.68 2.25
N ILE A 41 -24.69 -4.94 2.86
CA ILE A 41 -24.55 -4.42 4.23
C ILE A 41 -24.48 -5.55 5.24
N ILE A 42 -25.37 -6.54 5.14
CA ILE A 42 -25.39 -7.71 6.03
C ILE A 42 -24.09 -8.49 5.87
N GLY A 43 -23.64 -8.71 4.63
CA GLY A 43 -22.37 -9.36 4.36
C GLY A 43 -21.19 -8.62 4.99
N LEU A 44 -21.11 -7.30 4.83
CA LEU A 44 -20.06 -6.47 5.43
C LEU A 44 -20.11 -6.50 6.96
N LEU A 45 -21.29 -6.38 7.56
CA LEU A 45 -21.43 -6.38 9.01
C LEU A 45 -21.08 -7.74 9.61
N TRP A 46 -21.53 -8.82 8.98
CA TRP A 46 -21.35 -10.18 9.52
C TRP A 46 -19.95 -10.75 9.24
N PHE A 47 -19.43 -10.59 8.04
CA PHE A 47 -18.14 -11.19 7.64
C PHE A 47 -16.93 -10.26 7.85
N THR A 48 -17.14 -8.96 8.05
CA THR A 48 -16.03 -8.00 8.24
C THR A 48 -16.14 -7.29 9.59
N ALA A 49 -17.22 -6.57 9.86
CA ALA A 49 -17.30 -5.76 11.08
C ALA A 49 -17.33 -6.62 12.35
N TYR A 50 -18.12 -7.71 12.35
CA TYR A 50 -18.24 -8.60 13.51
C TYR A 50 -16.89 -9.25 13.89
N PRO A 51 -16.13 -9.91 12.98
CA PRO A 51 -14.82 -10.46 13.33
C PRO A 51 -13.81 -9.41 13.80
N VAL A 52 -13.85 -8.20 13.25
CA VAL A 52 -12.99 -7.09 13.69
C VAL A 52 -13.34 -6.64 15.12
N LEU A 53 -14.62 -6.54 15.45
CA LEU A 53 -15.05 -6.19 16.81
C LEU A 53 -14.72 -7.32 17.81
N VAL A 54 -14.86 -8.58 17.39
CA VAL A 54 -14.48 -9.73 18.21
C VAL A 54 -12.96 -9.77 18.44
N SER A 55 -12.14 -9.46 17.43
CA SER A 55 -10.69 -9.37 17.62
C SER A 55 -10.32 -8.22 18.56
N LEU A 56 -11.04 -7.10 18.52
CA LEU A 56 -10.88 -6.02 19.49
C LEU A 56 -11.17 -6.51 20.90
N TYR A 57 -12.29 -7.21 21.11
CA TYR A 57 -12.58 -7.81 22.41
C TYR A 57 -11.46 -8.77 22.86
N TYR A 58 -11.01 -9.67 21.98
CA TYR A 58 -9.95 -10.62 22.33
C TYR A 58 -8.61 -9.97 22.64
N SER A 59 -8.31 -8.80 22.06
CA SER A 59 -7.09 -8.07 22.37
C SER A 59 -6.96 -7.66 23.85
N PHE A 60 -8.08 -7.58 24.58
CA PHE A 60 -8.11 -7.31 26.03
C PHE A 60 -8.21 -8.56 26.90
N THR A 61 -8.06 -9.76 26.32
CA THR A 61 -8.24 -11.04 27.00
C THR A 61 -7.04 -11.98 26.84
N SER A 62 -6.95 -13.01 27.69
CA SER A 62 -5.97 -14.11 27.60
C SER A 62 -6.32 -15.17 26.53
N ALA A 63 -7.21 -14.81 25.58
CA ALA A 63 -7.77 -15.74 24.61
C ALA A 63 -6.70 -16.60 23.92
N THR A 64 -6.84 -17.91 24.06
CA THR A 64 -6.02 -18.93 23.42
C THR A 64 -6.97 -19.88 22.69
N MET A 65 -6.55 -20.52 21.59
CA MET A 65 -7.44 -21.47 20.88
C MET A 65 -7.93 -22.65 21.76
N MET A 66 -7.24 -22.94 22.86
CA MET A 66 -7.47 -24.10 23.72
C MET A 66 -8.14 -23.79 25.06
N LYS A 67 -8.22 -22.51 25.46
CA LYS A 67 -8.70 -22.10 26.79
C LYS A 67 -9.73 -20.97 26.68
N PRO A 68 -10.71 -20.92 27.60
CA PRO A 68 -11.66 -19.82 27.65
C PRO A 68 -10.93 -18.48 27.85
N ALA A 69 -11.47 -17.42 27.23
CA ALA A 69 -10.89 -16.09 27.31
C ALA A 69 -11.17 -15.45 28.68
N GLU A 70 -10.12 -15.13 29.43
CA GLU A 70 -10.22 -14.36 30.67
C GLU A 70 -9.87 -12.90 30.40
N TRP A 71 -10.57 -11.97 31.05
CA TRP A 71 -10.31 -10.54 30.88
C TRP A 71 -8.97 -10.14 31.51
N LEU A 72 -8.07 -9.60 30.70
CA LEU A 72 -6.74 -9.14 31.11
C LEU A 72 -6.59 -7.62 31.07
N GLY A 73 -7.60 -6.88 30.59
CA GLY A 73 -7.48 -5.45 30.34
C GLY A 73 -6.35 -5.16 29.36
N LEU A 74 -5.37 -4.33 29.74
CA LEU A 74 -4.26 -3.93 28.86
C LEU A 74 -3.04 -4.87 28.88
N GLY A 75 -3.10 -6.01 29.58
CA GLY A 75 -1.93 -6.88 29.78
C GLY A 75 -1.24 -7.37 28.48
N ASN A 76 -2.00 -7.60 27.41
CA ASN A 76 -1.40 -7.94 26.10
C ASN A 76 -0.58 -6.79 25.51
N TYR A 77 -1.01 -5.55 25.69
CA TYR A 77 -0.31 -4.37 25.19
C TYR A 77 0.95 -4.08 25.99
N GLU A 78 0.92 -4.27 27.32
CA GLU A 78 2.11 -4.17 28.17
C GLU A 78 3.15 -5.22 27.78
N SER A 79 2.70 -6.47 27.59
CA SER A 79 3.57 -7.56 27.12
C SER A 79 4.20 -7.21 25.77
N LEU A 80 3.41 -6.67 24.84
CA LEU A 80 3.87 -6.29 23.51
C LEU A 80 4.94 -5.20 23.54
N LEU A 81 4.81 -4.21 24.43
CA LEU A 81 5.81 -3.14 24.59
C LEU A 81 7.15 -3.67 25.12
N SER A 82 7.13 -4.72 25.92
CA SER A 82 8.34 -5.38 26.44
C SER A 82 8.91 -6.47 25.52
N ASP A 83 8.21 -6.83 24.44
CA ASP A 83 8.58 -7.94 23.57
C ASP A 83 9.63 -7.52 22.52
N SER A 84 10.86 -8.01 22.70
CA SER A 84 11.97 -7.74 21.77
C SER A 84 11.72 -8.26 20.35
N SER A 85 10.99 -9.38 20.20
CA SER A 85 10.67 -9.97 18.90
C SER A 85 9.66 -9.11 18.15
N TRP A 86 8.70 -8.50 18.85
CA TRP A 86 7.81 -7.50 18.27
C TRP A 86 8.58 -6.32 17.68
N TRP A 87 9.46 -5.70 18.48
CA TRP A 87 10.26 -4.54 18.02
C TRP A 87 11.20 -4.90 16.87
N SER A 88 11.83 -6.08 16.93
CA SER A 88 12.63 -6.61 15.82
C SER A 88 11.77 -6.77 14.56
N SER A 89 10.57 -7.31 14.69
CA SER A 89 9.66 -7.52 13.55
C SER A 89 9.17 -6.23 12.93
N LEU A 90 8.88 -5.23 13.77
CA LEU A 90 8.49 -3.89 13.34
C LEU A 90 9.67 -3.20 12.64
N GLY A 91 10.89 -3.34 13.18
CA GLY A 91 12.11 -2.83 12.56
C GLY A 91 12.36 -3.40 11.16
N ASN A 92 12.23 -4.73 10.99
CA ASN A 92 12.34 -5.37 9.67
C ASN A 92 11.25 -4.90 8.71
N THR A 93 10.03 -4.71 9.19
CA THR A 93 8.90 -4.22 8.40
C THR A 93 9.10 -2.76 7.96
N LEU A 94 9.61 -1.91 8.85
CA LEU A 94 9.95 -0.53 8.52
C LEU A 94 11.12 -0.46 7.53
N TYR A 95 12.15 -1.28 7.73
CA TYR A 95 13.26 -1.41 6.77
C TYR A 95 12.75 -1.85 5.40
N TYR A 96 11.88 -2.86 5.36
CA TYR A 96 11.21 -3.29 4.13
C TYR A 96 10.51 -2.13 3.45
N ILE A 97 9.64 -1.42 4.16
CA ILE A 97 8.82 -0.32 3.63
C ILE A 97 9.70 0.80 3.08
N VAL A 98 10.67 1.27 3.87
CA VAL A 98 11.53 2.41 3.53
C VAL A 98 12.36 2.13 2.28
N VAL A 99 12.74 0.87 2.04
CA VAL A 99 13.54 0.50 0.86
C VAL A 99 12.65 0.08 -0.31
N SER A 100 11.72 -0.85 -0.10
CA SER A 100 10.92 -1.46 -1.17
C SER A 100 9.90 -0.52 -1.78
N VAL A 101 9.27 0.37 -1.01
CA VAL A 101 8.22 1.26 -1.54
C VAL A 101 8.82 2.31 -2.48
N PRO A 102 9.86 3.08 -2.10
CA PRO A 102 10.48 4.01 -3.03
C PRO A 102 11.11 3.31 -4.23
N LEU A 103 11.74 2.15 -4.03
CA LEU A 103 12.34 1.37 -5.12
C LEU A 103 11.27 0.87 -6.09
N GLY A 104 10.15 0.34 -5.59
CA GLY A 104 9.02 -0.10 -6.39
C GLY A 104 8.39 1.04 -7.20
N ILE A 105 8.22 2.22 -6.59
CA ILE A 105 7.76 3.43 -7.29
C ILE A 105 8.77 3.84 -8.37
N ALA A 106 10.06 3.84 -8.07
CA ALA A 106 11.11 4.21 -9.02
C ALA A 106 11.15 3.25 -10.22
N VAL A 107 11.09 1.94 -9.98
CA VAL A 107 11.03 0.91 -11.02
C VAL A 107 9.76 1.06 -11.87
N ALA A 108 8.60 1.22 -11.22
CA ALA A 108 7.33 1.40 -11.93
C ALA A 108 7.33 2.67 -12.79
N LEU A 109 7.83 3.79 -12.26
CA LEU A 109 7.95 5.05 -12.98
C LEU A 109 8.93 4.95 -14.15
N PHE A 110 10.07 4.29 -13.95
CA PHE A 110 11.05 4.05 -15.01
C PHE A 110 10.45 3.24 -16.16
N LEU A 111 9.78 2.13 -15.85
CA LEU A 111 9.08 1.32 -16.84
C LEU A 111 7.96 2.10 -17.53
N ALA A 112 7.19 2.90 -16.79
CA ALA A 112 6.14 3.75 -17.34
C ALA A 112 6.72 4.78 -18.32
N ILE A 113 7.85 5.42 -18.00
CA ILE A 113 8.52 6.36 -18.90
C ILE A 113 8.98 5.65 -20.19
N LEU A 114 9.58 4.46 -20.07
CA LEU A 114 10.01 3.66 -21.23
C LEU A 114 8.83 3.30 -22.13
N LEU A 115 7.69 2.91 -21.55
CA LEU A 115 6.47 2.56 -22.27
C LEU A 115 5.71 3.77 -22.82
N ASN A 116 5.96 4.95 -22.27
CA ASN A 116 5.42 6.20 -22.78
C ASN A 116 6.17 6.70 -24.03
N LEU A 117 7.33 6.12 -24.36
CA LEU A 117 8.00 6.35 -25.64
C LEU A 117 7.16 5.71 -26.75
N ASN A 118 6.88 6.46 -27.82
CA ASN A 118 6.13 5.99 -28.99
C ASN A 118 6.94 4.97 -29.83
N VAL A 119 7.20 3.79 -29.27
CA VAL A 119 7.90 2.67 -29.92
C VAL A 119 6.91 1.68 -30.54
N ARG A 120 7.33 1.00 -31.61
CA ARG A 120 6.53 -0.08 -32.22
C ARG A 120 6.40 -1.25 -31.24
N GLY A 121 5.20 -1.84 -31.15
CA GLY A 121 4.95 -3.01 -30.30
C GLY A 121 4.66 -2.70 -28.81
N GLN A 122 4.25 -1.48 -28.46
CA GLN A 122 3.91 -1.09 -27.08
C GLN A 122 2.98 -2.07 -26.34
N SER A 123 1.97 -2.63 -27.03
CA SER A 123 1.03 -3.59 -26.42
C SER A 123 1.73 -4.84 -25.89
N ILE A 124 2.73 -5.36 -26.61
CA ILE A 124 3.52 -6.53 -26.21
C ILE A 124 4.33 -6.22 -24.97
N TYR A 125 5.04 -5.07 -24.96
CA TYR A 125 5.82 -4.65 -23.80
C TYR A 125 4.95 -4.45 -22.56
N ARG A 126 3.76 -3.85 -22.70
CA ARG A 126 2.80 -3.69 -21.59
C ARG A 126 2.42 -5.05 -21.01
N VAL A 127 2.15 -6.06 -21.85
CA VAL A 127 1.82 -7.41 -21.40
C VAL A 127 2.99 -8.05 -20.65
N ILE A 128 4.21 -7.99 -21.21
CA ILE A 128 5.40 -8.61 -20.59
C ILE A 128 5.67 -8.03 -19.20
N PHE A 129 5.66 -6.71 -19.06
CA PHE A 129 5.96 -6.06 -17.77
C PHE A 129 4.80 -6.11 -16.77
N TYR A 130 3.56 -6.29 -17.24
CA TYR A 130 2.39 -6.46 -16.39
C TYR A 130 2.18 -7.92 -15.93
N LEU A 131 2.64 -8.90 -16.72
CA LEU A 131 2.48 -10.33 -16.45
C LEU A 131 2.83 -10.71 -14.99
N PRO A 132 3.97 -10.29 -14.42
CA PRO A 132 4.33 -10.63 -13.03
C PRO A 132 3.28 -10.24 -11.99
N ALA A 133 2.54 -9.15 -12.22
CA ALA A 133 1.56 -8.64 -11.27
C ALA A 133 0.26 -9.46 -11.24
N ILE A 134 0.01 -10.30 -12.26
CA ILE A 134 -1.19 -11.14 -12.36
C ILE A 134 -0.93 -12.58 -11.89
N VAL A 135 0.33 -13.03 -11.91
CA VAL A 135 0.67 -14.41 -11.50
C VAL A 135 0.34 -14.61 -10.02
N PRO A 136 -0.27 -15.76 -9.63
CA PRO A 136 -0.57 -16.03 -8.23
C PRO A 136 0.66 -15.92 -7.33
N LEU A 137 0.55 -15.12 -6.27
CA LEU A 137 1.68 -14.72 -5.42
C LEU A 137 2.46 -15.91 -4.82
N VAL A 138 1.74 -16.97 -4.41
CA VAL A 138 2.35 -18.20 -3.87
C VAL A 138 3.12 -18.95 -4.95
N ALA A 139 2.55 -19.09 -6.15
CA ALA A 139 3.22 -19.75 -7.26
C ALA A 139 4.49 -18.99 -7.67
N SER A 140 4.42 -17.66 -7.74
CA SER A 140 5.59 -16.81 -7.97
C SER A 140 6.65 -17.03 -6.88
N ALA A 141 6.29 -17.00 -5.61
CA ALA A 141 7.24 -17.21 -4.51
C ALA A 141 7.94 -18.59 -4.61
N VAL A 142 7.21 -19.64 -4.98
CA VAL A 142 7.80 -20.98 -5.19
C VAL A 142 8.80 -20.98 -6.35
N VAL A 143 8.49 -20.33 -7.48
CA VAL A 143 9.45 -20.19 -8.59
C VAL A 143 10.70 -19.45 -8.14
N TRP A 144 10.54 -18.40 -7.33
CA TRP A 144 11.66 -17.61 -6.82
C TRP A 144 12.54 -18.36 -5.81
N LEU A 145 12.06 -19.44 -5.16
CA LEU A 145 12.94 -20.34 -4.40
C LEU A 145 14.03 -20.96 -5.29
N TYR A 146 13.69 -21.33 -6.53
CA TYR A 146 14.66 -21.83 -7.50
C TYR A 146 15.57 -20.73 -8.00
N VAL A 147 15.04 -19.53 -8.27
CA VAL A 147 15.83 -18.38 -8.73
C VAL A 147 16.89 -17.96 -7.70
N PHE A 148 16.51 -17.96 -6.42
CA PHE A 148 17.38 -17.58 -5.30
C PHE A 148 18.24 -18.74 -4.76
N ASN A 149 18.21 -19.92 -5.40
CA ASN A 149 19.02 -21.03 -4.95
C ASN A 149 20.52 -20.70 -5.09
N PRO A 150 21.35 -20.89 -4.04
CA PRO A 150 22.75 -20.49 -4.08
C PRO A 150 23.61 -21.34 -5.04
N GLN A 151 23.24 -22.60 -5.26
CA GLN A 151 24.04 -23.58 -6.00
C GLN A 151 23.69 -23.61 -7.49
N TYR A 152 22.40 -23.60 -7.82
CA TYR A 152 21.91 -23.76 -9.20
C TYR A 152 20.89 -22.68 -9.61
N GLY A 153 20.75 -21.62 -8.80
CA GLY A 153 19.79 -20.57 -9.07
C GLY A 153 20.23 -19.66 -10.21
N VAL A 154 19.26 -19.28 -11.05
CA VAL A 154 19.46 -18.43 -12.23
C VAL A 154 20.18 -17.14 -11.88
N LEU A 155 19.85 -16.53 -10.73
CA LEU A 155 20.44 -15.26 -10.33
C LEU A 155 21.94 -15.38 -10.04
N ASN A 156 22.37 -16.45 -9.37
CA ASN A 156 23.79 -16.71 -9.12
C ASN A 156 24.53 -17.12 -10.39
N THR A 157 23.90 -17.87 -11.29
CA THR A 157 24.48 -18.20 -12.60
C THR A 157 24.77 -16.94 -13.42
N VAL A 158 23.82 -16.01 -13.49
CA VAL A 158 24.00 -14.73 -14.20
C VAL A 158 25.09 -13.89 -13.55
N LEU A 159 25.13 -13.79 -12.22
CA LEU A 159 26.22 -13.11 -11.51
C LEU A 159 27.59 -13.74 -11.79
N GLY A 160 27.64 -15.07 -11.90
CA GLY A 160 28.85 -15.81 -12.24
C GLY A 160 29.41 -15.46 -13.63
N TRP A 161 28.56 -15.12 -14.60
CA TRP A 161 29.02 -14.64 -15.93
C TRP A 161 29.83 -13.34 -15.85
N PHE A 162 29.59 -12.53 -14.82
CA PHE A 162 30.34 -11.30 -14.55
C PHE A 162 31.45 -11.51 -13.50
N GLY A 163 31.76 -12.75 -13.12
CA GLY A 163 32.77 -13.07 -12.12
C GLY A 163 32.36 -12.79 -10.67
N ILE A 164 31.07 -12.53 -10.41
CA ILE A 164 30.56 -12.24 -9.07
C ILE A 164 30.09 -13.54 -8.41
N THR A 165 30.65 -13.86 -7.24
CA THR A 165 30.17 -14.96 -6.40
C THR A 165 28.86 -14.54 -5.72
N GLY A 166 27.74 -15.09 -6.19
CA GLY A 166 26.42 -14.73 -5.66
C GLY A 166 26.20 -15.19 -4.22
N PRO A 167 25.47 -14.41 -3.40
CA PRO A 167 25.26 -14.73 -1.99
C PRO A 167 24.30 -15.91 -1.80
N GLY A 168 24.25 -16.42 -0.56
CA GLY A 168 23.16 -17.28 -0.11
C GLY A 168 21.89 -16.46 0.11
N TRP A 169 21.19 -16.07 -0.97
CA TRP A 169 20.07 -15.12 -0.95
C TRP A 169 19.12 -15.30 0.23
N LEU A 170 18.54 -16.49 0.41
CA LEU A 170 17.59 -16.77 1.50
C LEU A 170 18.26 -17.40 2.75
N ALA A 171 19.52 -17.79 2.64
CA ALA A 171 20.27 -18.46 3.72
C ALA A 171 21.14 -17.49 4.55
N SER A 172 21.42 -16.30 4.02
CA SER A 172 22.22 -15.26 4.69
C SER A 172 21.34 -14.23 5.38
N PRO A 173 21.59 -13.89 6.66
CA PRO A 173 20.89 -12.82 7.38
C PRO A 173 20.96 -11.45 6.70
N GLU A 174 22.03 -11.19 5.96
CA GLU A 174 22.25 -9.91 5.28
C GLU A 174 21.48 -9.83 3.96
N TRP A 175 21.31 -10.96 3.26
CA TRP A 175 20.75 -11.00 1.91
C TRP A 175 19.28 -11.43 1.84
N ALA A 176 18.75 -12.06 2.89
CA ALA A 176 17.37 -12.56 2.88
C ALA A 176 16.34 -11.44 2.71
N MET A 177 16.53 -10.31 3.40
CA MET A 177 15.63 -9.17 3.25
C MET A 177 15.78 -8.47 1.88
N PRO A 178 17.00 -8.20 1.38
CA PRO A 178 17.20 -7.79 -0.02
C PRO A 178 16.56 -8.71 -1.06
N ALA A 179 16.63 -10.04 -0.89
CA ALA A 179 15.99 -11.00 -1.79
C ALA A 179 14.46 -10.81 -1.83
N LEU A 180 13.82 -10.61 -0.66
CA LEU A 180 12.39 -10.29 -0.58
C LEU A 180 12.04 -8.96 -1.26
N ILE A 181 12.93 -7.96 -1.16
CA ILE A 181 12.75 -6.67 -1.84
C ILE A 181 12.83 -6.86 -3.36
N ILE A 182 13.82 -7.59 -3.86
CA ILE A 182 13.96 -7.92 -5.29
C ILE A 182 12.69 -8.64 -5.80
N PHE A 183 12.23 -9.66 -5.07
CA PHE A 183 10.98 -10.36 -5.38
C PHE A 183 9.80 -9.38 -5.48
N SER A 184 9.65 -8.46 -4.52
CA SER A 184 8.55 -7.51 -4.52
C SER A 184 8.61 -6.50 -5.68
N THR A 185 9.82 -6.07 -6.06
CA THR A 185 10.00 -5.14 -7.19
C THR A 185 9.65 -5.76 -8.54
N TRP A 186 9.75 -7.08 -8.67
CA TRP A 186 9.32 -7.80 -9.87
C TRP A 186 7.81 -7.65 -10.13
N GLY A 187 7.00 -7.45 -9.08
CA GLY A 187 5.57 -7.20 -9.16
C GLY A 187 5.16 -5.76 -9.47
N ALA A 188 6.09 -4.86 -9.80
CA ALA A 188 5.83 -3.43 -10.01
C ALA A 188 4.92 -3.09 -11.22
N GLY A 189 4.55 -4.09 -12.03
CA GLY A 189 3.77 -3.92 -13.25
C GLY A 189 2.41 -3.24 -13.06
N ASN A 190 1.70 -3.49 -11.95
CA ASN A 190 0.41 -2.82 -11.70
C ASN A 190 0.61 -1.31 -11.50
N LEU A 191 1.57 -0.92 -10.66
CA LEU A 191 1.88 0.48 -10.43
C LEU A 191 2.42 1.17 -11.70
N MET A 192 3.19 0.44 -12.51
CA MET A 192 3.66 0.94 -13.81
C MET A 192 2.49 1.35 -14.72
N ILE A 193 1.42 0.56 -14.82
CA ILE A 193 0.25 0.92 -15.65
C ILE A 193 -0.43 2.19 -15.12
N ILE A 194 -0.59 2.30 -13.80
CA ILE A 194 -1.19 3.48 -13.16
C ILE A 194 -0.36 4.73 -13.46
N LEU A 195 0.96 4.66 -13.31
CA LEU A 195 1.86 5.78 -13.61
C LEU A 195 1.94 6.09 -15.11
N LEU A 196 1.84 5.08 -15.98
CA LEU A 196 1.77 5.27 -17.42
C LEU A 196 0.50 6.01 -17.84
N ALA A 197 -0.66 5.65 -17.28
CA ALA A 197 -1.90 6.38 -17.50
C ALA A 197 -1.76 7.85 -17.07
N GLY A 198 -1.22 8.10 -15.87
CA GLY A 198 -0.97 9.46 -15.39
C GLY A 198 0.03 10.26 -16.25
N LEU A 199 0.99 9.60 -16.90
CA LEU A 199 1.89 10.25 -17.87
C LEU A 199 1.17 10.60 -19.17
N GLN A 200 0.20 9.79 -19.59
CA GLN A 200 -0.58 9.97 -20.82
C GLN A 200 -1.71 11.01 -20.65
N ASP A 201 -2.16 11.24 -19.41
CA ASP A 201 -3.17 12.25 -19.09
C ASP A 201 -2.62 13.70 -19.13
N VAL A 202 -1.30 13.87 -19.25
CA VAL A 202 -0.70 15.22 -19.33
C VAL A 202 -1.05 15.86 -20.69
N PRO A 203 -1.73 17.02 -20.71
CA PRO A 203 -2.10 17.68 -21.96
C PRO A 203 -0.88 17.97 -22.86
N GLN A 204 -1.00 17.64 -24.14
CA GLN A 204 0.09 17.87 -25.11
C GLN A 204 0.45 19.36 -25.23
N ASP A 205 -0.52 20.26 -25.06
CA ASP A 205 -0.33 21.71 -25.12
C ASP A 205 0.74 22.21 -24.13
N LEU A 206 0.78 21.65 -22.91
CA LEU A 206 1.79 22.01 -21.91
C LEU A 206 3.19 21.55 -22.32
N HIS A 207 3.26 20.38 -22.97
CA HIS A 207 4.52 19.89 -23.51
C HIS A 207 5.02 20.72 -24.69
N ASP A 208 4.12 21.24 -25.52
CA ASP A 208 4.46 22.05 -26.68
C ASP A 208 4.83 23.49 -26.29
N GLN A 209 4.10 24.10 -25.35
CA GLN A 209 4.47 25.38 -24.74
C GLN A 209 5.88 25.31 -24.13
N ALA A 210 6.16 24.27 -23.34
CA ALA A 210 7.48 24.10 -22.75
C ALA A 210 8.59 23.88 -23.80
N LYS A 211 8.29 23.27 -24.96
CA LYS A 211 9.26 23.16 -26.06
C LYS A 211 9.55 24.52 -26.68
N VAL A 212 8.54 25.36 -26.87
CA VAL A 212 8.69 26.74 -27.38
C VAL A 212 9.56 27.58 -26.43
N ASP A 213 9.41 27.38 -25.12
CA ASP A 213 10.24 28.01 -24.08
C ASP A 213 11.67 27.42 -23.98
N GLY A 214 12.07 26.53 -24.88
CA GLY A 214 13.40 25.92 -24.92
C GLY A 214 13.65 24.86 -23.83
N ALA A 215 12.59 24.32 -23.21
CA ALA A 215 12.75 23.29 -22.19
C ALA A 215 13.14 21.93 -22.80
N GLY A 216 14.36 21.48 -22.49
CA GLY A 216 14.83 20.12 -22.80
C GLY A 216 13.99 19.02 -22.14
N VAL A 217 14.23 17.75 -22.53
CA VAL A 217 13.45 16.57 -22.07
C VAL A 217 13.39 16.48 -20.54
N PHE A 218 14.54 16.61 -19.87
CA PHE A 218 14.60 16.55 -18.40
C PHE A 218 13.85 17.70 -17.73
N ARG A 219 13.94 18.92 -18.28
CA ARG A 219 13.25 20.09 -17.72
C ARG A 219 11.73 19.94 -17.87
N ARG A 220 11.25 19.42 -19.01
CA ARG A 220 9.84 19.09 -19.25
C ARG A 220 9.34 17.98 -18.32
N PHE A 221 10.11 16.91 -18.13
CA PHE A 221 9.74 15.85 -17.20
C PHE A 221 9.60 16.38 -15.76
N ARG A 222 10.59 17.12 -15.25
CA ARG A 222 10.61 17.62 -13.87
C ARG A 222 9.55 18.69 -13.58
N HIS A 223 9.26 19.58 -14.53
CA HIS A 223 8.38 20.73 -14.29
C HIS A 223 6.98 20.60 -14.90
N VAL A 224 6.77 19.67 -15.83
CA VAL A 224 5.44 19.43 -16.45
C VAL A 224 4.90 18.06 -16.04
N SER A 225 5.58 16.96 -16.40
CA SER A 225 5.04 15.62 -16.14
C SER A 225 5.02 15.25 -14.65
N LEU A 226 6.10 15.50 -13.92
CA LEU A 226 6.24 15.08 -12.52
C LEU A 226 5.22 15.77 -11.58
N PRO A 227 4.92 17.08 -11.73
CA PRO A 227 3.82 17.70 -10.99
C PRO A 227 2.45 17.09 -11.29
N PHE A 228 2.13 16.81 -12.56
CA PHE A 228 0.88 16.14 -12.93
C PHE A 228 0.79 14.70 -12.41
N LEU A 229 1.93 14.02 -12.25
CA LEU A 229 2.00 12.69 -11.63
C LEU A 229 1.87 12.72 -10.11
N SER A 230 1.96 13.88 -9.45
CA SER A 230 2.00 13.95 -7.99
C SER A 230 0.80 13.28 -7.27
N PRO A 231 -0.46 13.31 -7.78
CA PRO A 231 -1.56 12.56 -7.15
C PRO A 231 -1.37 11.04 -7.27
N HIS A 232 -0.87 10.57 -8.41
CA HIS A 232 -0.58 9.16 -8.66
C HIS A 232 0.58 8.66 -7.80
N LEU A 233 1.63 9.47 -7.62
CA LEU A 233 2.76 9.16 -6.75
C LEU A 233 2.35 9.16 -5.26
N LEU A 234 1.47 10.06 -4.83
CA LEU A 234 0.91 10.03 -3.48
C LEU A 234 0.10 8.76 -3.27
N PHE A 235 -0.77 8.40 -4.22
CA PHE A 235 -1.52 7.15 -4.19
C PHE A 235 -0.59 5.93 -4.08
N ALA A 236 0.47 5.89 -4.90
CA ALA A 236 1.46 4.83 -4.89
C ALA A 236 2.20 4.72 -3.55
N LEU A 237 2.56 5.86 -2.96
CA LEU A 237 3.24 5.92 -1.66
C LEU A 237 2.32 5.44 -0.53
N VAL A 238 1.06 5.87 -0.52
CA VAL A 238 0.09 5.48 0.52
C VAL A 238 -0.26 4.00 0.41
N THR A 239 -0.58 3.52 -0.79
CA THR A 239 -0.92 2.10 -1.00
C THR A 239 0.28 1.20 -0.80
N GLY A 240 1.48 1.62 -1.22
CA GLY A 240 2.74 0.93 -0.96
C GLY A 240 3.06 0.84 0.54
N LEU A 241 2.85 1.91 1.30
CA LEU A 241 3.02 1.92 2.76
C LEU A 241 2.10 0.90 3.43
N ILE A 242 0.80 0.92 3.09
CA ILE A 242 -0.20 0.00 3.64
C ILE A 242 0.17 -1.45 3.28
N ALA A 243 0.49 -1.70 2.01
CA ALA A 243 0.89 -3.02 1.52
C ALA A 243 2.17 -3.54 2.20
N GLY A 244 3.13 -2.66 2.47
CA GLY A 244 4.37 -3.03 3.14
C GLY A 244 4.17 -3.45 4.59
N PHE A 245 3.24 -2.84 5.33
CA PHE A 245 2.84 -3.33 6.66
C PHE A 245 2.07 -4.65 6.62
N GLN A 246 1.37 -4.91 5.51
CA GLN A 246 0.66 -6.18 5.25
C GLN A 246 1.55 -7.24 4.58
N PHE A 247 2.85 -6.98 4.44
CA PHE A 247 3.76 -7.90 3.78
C PHE A 247 3.90 -9.19 4.60
N PHE A 248 3.33 -10.28 4.08
CA PHE A 248 3.25 -11.56 4.78
C PHE A 248 3.49 -12.74 3.85
N THR A 249 2.65 -12.93 2.83
CA THR A 249 2.61 -14.16 2.03
C THR A 249 3.96 -14.52 1.39
N PRO A 250 4.70 -13.59 0.75
CA PRO A 250 5.99 -13.92 0.16
C PRO A 250 7.02 -14.33 1.21
N VAL A 251 7.03 -13.64 2.35
CA VAL A 251 7.93 -13.97 3.48
C VAL A 251 7.61 -15.35 4.01
N PHE A 252 6.33 -15.65 4.22
CA PHE A 252 5.89 -16.95 4.71
C PHE A 252 6.35 -18.08 3.78
N VAL A 253 6.14 -17.94 2.47
CA VAL A 253 6.52 -18.99 1.50
C VAL A 253 8.04 -19.09 1.34
N LEU A 254 8.74 -17.97 1.18
CA LEU A 254 10.19 -17.97 0.90
C LEU A 254 11.04 -18.34 2.13
N THR A 255 10.50 -18.21 3.34
CA THR A 255 11.22 -18.47 4.60
C THR A 255 10.60 -19.60 5.42
N ASN A 256 9.70 -20.37 4.83
CA ASN A 256 8.96 -21.47 5.48
C ASN A 256 8.25 -21.04 6.77
N GLY A 257 7.72 -19.81 6.80
CA GLY A 257 6.98 -19.26 7.93
C GLY A 257 7.83 -18.97 9.17
N THR A 258 9.16 -19.00 9.08
CA THR A 258 10.05 -18.76 10.22
C THR A 258 10.48 -17.30 10.36
N GLY A 259 10.58 -16.55 9.25
CA GLY A 259 11.20 -15.22 9.24
C GLY A 259 12.73 -15.28 9.36
N GLY A 260 13.30 -16.43 9.04
CA GLY A 260 14.75 -16.66 9.05
C GLY A 260 15.48 -16.06 7.85
N PRO A 261 16.82 -16.10 7.90
CA PRO A 261 17.65 -16.58 9.00
C PRO A 261 17.83 -15.51 10.09
N ALA A 262 18.08 -15.95 11.34
CA ALA A 262 18.28 -15.08 12.51
C ALA A 262 17.17 -14.03 12.75
N GLY A 263 15.93 -14.32 12.34
CA GLY A 263 14.80 -13.39 12.47
C GLY A 263 14.89 -12.14 11.59
N LYS A 264 15.81 -12.08 10.61
CA LYS A 264 16.03 -10.87 9.77
C LYS A 264 14.93 -10.61 8.74
N THR A 265 14.08 -11.58 8.49
CA THR A 265 12.90 -11.43 7.64
C THR A 265 11.60 -11.62 8.42
N LEU A 266 11.68 -11.72 9.75
CA LEU A 266 10.50 -11.75 10.60
C LEU A 266 9.84 -10.37 10.52
N VAL A 267 8.83 -10.24 9.67
CA VAL A 267 8.01 -9.02 9.53
C VAL A 267 6.78 -9.11 10.43
N SER A 268 6.18 -7.97 10.75
CA SER A 268 5.08 -7.88 11.70
C SER A 268 3.88 -8.73 11.31
N GLY A 269 3.57 -8.84 10.01
CA GLY A 269 2.51 -9.72 9.51
C GLY A 269 2.80 -11.20 9.78
N LEU A 270 4.06 -11.64 9.61
CA LEU A 270 4.45 -13.01 9.94
C LEU A 270 4.46 -13.26 11.45
N TYR A 271 4.94 -12.30 12.23
CA TYR A 271 4.96 -12.40 13.69
C TYR A 271 3.54 -12.49 14.29
N LEU A 272 2.59 -11.72 13.75
CA LEU A 272 1.17 -11.85 14.08
C LEU A 272 0.66 -13.25 13.74
N TYR A 273 0.97 -13.75 12.54
CA TYR A 273 0.56 -15.10 12.10
C TYR A 273 1.10 -16.19 13.03
N GLN A 274 2.39 -16.15 13.37
CA GLN A 274 3.02 -17.11 14.28
C GLN A 274 2.30 -17.12 15.63
N ASN A 275 2.02 -15.95 16.21
CA ASN A 275 1.30 -15.87 17.47
C ASN A 275 -0.14 -16.39 17.39
N ALA A 276 -0.87 -16.06 16.32
CA ALA A 276 -2.27 -16.47 16.17
C ALA A 276 -2.42 -17.97 15.87
N PHE A 277 -1.61 -18.51 14.96
CA PHE A 277 -1.86 -19.81 14.33
C PHE A 277 -0.81 -20.87 14.63
N GLN A 278 0.40 -20.50 15.07
CA GLN A 278 1.41 -21.48 15.50
C GLN A 278 1.47 -21.60 17.02
N PHE A 279 1.48 -20.46 17.73
CA PHE A 279 1.51 -20.42 19.19
C PHE A 279 0.13 -20.34 19.83
N PHE A 280 -0.93 -20.20 19.01
CA PHE A 280 -2.33 -20.16 19.43
C PHE A 280 -2.69 -19.07 20.45
N LYS A 281 -1.87 -18.02 20.56
CA LYS A 281 -2.06 -16.84 21.42
C LYS A 281 -2.92 -15.79 20.73
N VAL A 282 -4.21 -16.10 20.56
CA VAL A 282 -5.16 -15.27 19.77
C VAL A 282 -5.36 -13.88 20.37
N GLY A 283 -5.46 -13.76 21.70
CA GLY A 283 -5.61 -12.47 22.37
C GLY A 283 -4.40 -11.56 22.14
N TYR A 284 -3.20 -12.09 22.32
CA TYR A 284 -1.95 -11.38 22.04
C TYR A 284 -1.82 -11.01 20.55
N ALA A 285 -2.11 -11.94 19.63
CA ALA A 285 -2.09 -11.66 18.21
C ALA A 285 -3.12 -10.59 17.79
N SER A 286 -4.27 -10.55 18.45
CA SER A 286 -5.28 -9.50 18.24
C SER A 286 -4.76 -8.14 18.71
N ALA A 287 -4.06 -8.08 19.84
CA ALA A 287 -3.40 -6.84 20.28
C ALA A 287 -2.35 -6.36 19.27
N ILE A 288 -1.52 -7.27 18.73
CA ILE A 288 -0.59 -6.95 17.64
C ILE A 288 -1.33 -6.34 16.44
N ALA A 289 -2.45 -6.96 16.01
CA ALA A 289 -3.25 -6.49 14.87
C ALA A 289 -3.75 -5.05 15.06
N TRP A 290 -4.25 -4.73 16.26
CA TRP A 290 -4.76 -3.39 16.58
C TRP A 290 -3.65 -2.34 16.68
N VAL A 291 -2.50 -2.69 17.25
CA VAL A 291 -1.34 -1.80 17.26
C VAL A 291 -0.84 -1.54 15.83
N LEU A 292 -0.76 -2.58 14.99
CA LEU A 292 -0.43 -2.43 13.57
C LEU A 292 -1.43 -1.53 12.85
N PHE A 293 -2.74 -1.70 13.08
CA PHE A 293 -3.77 -0.86 12.48
C PHE A 293 -3.56 0.63 12.83
N ILE A 294 -3.26 0.93 14.10
CA ILE A 294 -2.96 2.30 14.55
C ILE A 294 -1.67 2.82 13.90
N ILE A 295 -0.60 2.02 13.86
CA ILE A 295 0.67 2.41 13.22
C ILE A 295 0.48 2.72 11.74
N VAL A 296 -0.25 1.86 11.01
CA VAL A 296 -0.59 2.08 9.59
C VAL A 296 -1.40 3.36 9.43
N GLY A 297 -2.46 3.54 10.24
CA GLY A 297 -3.31 4.73 10.19
C GLY A 297 -2.54 6.03 10.45
N LEU A 298 -1.66 6.04 11.47
CA LEU A 298 -0.80 7.18 11.78
C LEU A 298 0.23 7.43 10.67
N GLY A 299 0.86 6.37 10.14
CA GLY A 299 1.80 6.47 9.03
C GLY A 299 1.15 7.04 7.76
N THR A 300 -0.03 6.55 7.41
CA THR A 300 -0.82 7.07 6.28
C THR A 300 -1.22 8.52 6.50
N ALA A 301 -1.74 8.88 7.69
CA ALA A 301 -2.10 10.26 8.02
C ALA A 301 -0.88 11.20 7.95
N LEU A 302 0.30 10.73 8.39
CA LEU A 302 1.56 11.47 8.29
C LEU A 302 1.94 11.71 6.83
N VAL A 303 1.87 10.68 5.97
CA VAL A 303 2.14 10.82 4.53
C VAL A 303 1.20 11.84 3.88
N PHE A 304 -0.10 11.78 4.15
CA PHE A 304 -1.06 12.77 3.64
C PHE A 304 -0.74 14.19 4.14
N ARG A 305 -0.34 14.34 5.40
CA ARG A 305 0.01 15.64 5.97
C ARG A 305 1.27 16.23 5.35
N LEU A 306 2.29 15.41 5.10
CA LEU A 306 3.59 15.85 4.59
C LEU A 306 3.59 16.06 3.07
N VAL A 307 3.00 15.12 2.33
CA VAL A 307 3.05 15.08 0.86
C VAL A 307 1.77 15.61 0.24
N GLY A 308 0.61 15.33 0.82
CA GLY A 308 -0.69 15.69 0.24
C GLY A 308 -0.91 17.18 0.01
N ARG A 309 -0.30 18.06 0.83
CA ARG A 309 -0.36 19.52 0.64
C ARG A 309 0.43 20.02 -0.59
N ARG A 310 1.33 19.21 -1.13
CA ARG A 310 2.20 19.55 -2.26
C ARG A 310 1.75 18.90 -3.57
N VAL A 311 0.61 18.20 -3.55
CA VAL A 311 0.07 17.51 -4.71
C VAL A 311 -0.72 18.50 -5.57
N TYR A 312 -0.36 18.53 -6.85
CA TYR A 312 -1.09 19.26 -7.87
C TYR A 312 -2.23 18.37 -8.39
N TYR A 313 -3.45 18.69 -7.98
CA TYR A 313 -4.65 18.15 -8.59
C TYR A 313 -4.95 19.06 -9.77
N GLY A 314 -4.82 18.55 -11.00
CA GLY A 314 -4.96 19.32 -12.25
C GLY A 314 -6.38 19.83 -12.51
N GLY A 315 -6.91 20.65 -11.61
CA GLY A 315 -8.27 21.19 -11.62
C GLY A 315 -8.73 21.64 -10.22
N ALA A 316 -8.18 22.75 -9.72
CA ALA A 316 -8.84 23.73 -8.86
C ALA A 316 -7.98 25.01 -8.80
#